data_AF-A0A316RDH7-F1
#
_entry.id   AF-A0A316RDH7-F1
#
_cell.length_a   1.000
_cell.length_b   1.000
_cell.length_c   1.000
_cell.angle_alpha   90.00
_cell.angle_beta   90.00
_cell.angle_gamma   90.00
#
_symmetry.space_group_name_H-M   'P 1'
#
loop_
_entity.id
_entity.type
_entity.pdbx_description
1 polymer ?
#
loop_
_entity_poly.entity_id
_entity_poly.type
_entity_poly.pdbx_seq_one_letter_code
_entity_poly.pdbx_strand_id
1 'polypeptide(L)'
;MSRNKYPEQTREQILDTATRLFLQQGYEHTTIQNIIDQLGGLTKGAVYHHFSSKEAILNAVAARIFENNSLSATWQKIAVSTTLTGSQKLTQMLLAAITDPQEAQFRKLGVQLRNSPQMLRDLLYRSVEEIAPTAFLPVVEAGIADGSLQVTEPTAFAEVVALLANLWLSPLVFADGPEKRKQKLAFLCTLCEPTGLDLAPLQPYLDQL
;
A
#
# COMPACT_ATOMS: atom_id res chain seq x y z
N MET A 1 -22.20 -4.96 -35.50
CA MET A 1 -21.64 -4.70 -34.16
C MET A 1 -21.02 -5.98 -33.64
N SER A 2 -19.69 -6.04 -33.56
CA SER A 2 -18.95 -7.22 -33.13
C SER A 2 -19.07 -7.37 -31.61
N ARG A 3 -19.81 -8.40 -31.19
CA ARG A 3 -19.89 -8.90 -29.81
C ARG A 3 -18.46 -9.20 -29.35
N ASN A 4 -18.02 -8.55 -28.27
CA ASN A 4 -16.65 -8.66 -27.77
C ASN A 4 -16.31 -10.14 -27.49
N LYS A 5 -15.34 -10.70 -28.23
CA LYS A 5 -15.03 -12.14 -28.21
C LYS A 5 -14.28 -12.57 -26.95
N TYR A 6 -13.73 -11.63 -26.16
CA TYR A 6 -12.94 -11.89 -24.95
C TYR A 6 -13.20 -10.82 -23.87
N PRO A 7 -14.30 -10.92 -23.11
CA PRO A 7 -14.68 -9.91 -22.11
C PRO A 7 -13.62 -9.69 -21.02
N GLU A 8 -12.94 -10.74 -20.56
CA GLU A 8 -11.88 -10.60 -19.54
C GLU A 8 -10.64 -9.86 -20.07
N GLN A 9 -10.25 -10.09 -21.33
CA GLN A 9 -9.12 -9.37 -21.93
C GLN A 9 -9.40 -7.87 -22.05
N THR A 10 -10.64 -7.49 -22.38
CA THR A 10 -11.04 -6.09 -22.44
C THR A 10 -11.09 -5.44 -21.07
N ARG A 11 -11.55 -6.16 -20.04
CA ARG A 11 -11.51 -5.68 -18.66
C ARG A 11 -10.07 -5.34 -18.25
N GLU A 12 -9.12 -6.23 -18.51
CA GLU A 12 -7.71 -5.99 -18.18
C GLU A 12 -7.11 -4.82 -18.97
N GLN A 13 -7.40 -4.72 -20.26
CA GLN A 13 -6.95 -3.59 -21.08
C GLN A 13 -7.46 -2.23 -20.55
N ILE A 14 -8.72 -2.20 -20.10
CA ILE A 14 -9.29 -1.01 -19.43
C ILE A 14 -8.52 -0.69 -18.16
N LEU A 15 -8.24 -1.68 -17.32
CA LEU A 15 -7.50 -1.50 -16.06
C LEU A 15 -6.06 -1.05 -16.29
N ASP A 16 -5.35 -1.62 -17.27
CA ASP A 16 -3.98 -1.21 -17.64
C ASP A 16 -3.93 0.25 -18.08
N THR A 17 -4.83 0.62 -18.98
CA THR A 17 -4.91 1.98 -19.51
C THR A 17 -5.31 2.97 -18.43
N ALA A 18 -6.32 2.64 -17.62
CA ALA A 18 -6.76 3.47 -16.51
C ALA A 18 -5.65 3.67 -15.48
N THR A 19 -4.95 2.60 -15.07
CA THR A 19 -3.80 2.66 -14.14
C THR A 19 -2.76 3.65 -14.64
N ARG A 20 -2.35 3.52 -15.91
CA ARG A 20 -1.36 4.41 -16.52
C ARG A 20 -1.82 5.86 -16.54
N LEU A 21 -3.07 6.13 -16.96
CA LEU A 21 -3.60 7.48 -17.03
C LEU A 21 -3.75 8.11 -15.62
N PHE A 22 -4.27 7.37 -14.64
CA PHE A 22 -4.36 7.85 -13.26
C PHE A 22 -3.00 8.18 -12.65
N LEU A 23 -1.96 7.40 -12.97
CA LEU A 23 -0.58 7.67 -12.55
C LEU A 23 0.05 8.88 -13.27
N GLN A 24 -0.23 9.08 -14.56
CA GLN A 24 0.39 10.13 -15.38
C GLN A 24 -0.23 11.51 -15.17
N GLN A 25 -1.56 11.60 -15.26
CA GLN A 25 -2.30 12.88 -15.27
C GLN A 25 -3.22 13.05 -14.05
N GLY A 26 -3.42 12.01 -13.24
CA GLY A 26 -4.29 12.03 -12.07
C GLY A 26 -5.72 11.58 -12.35
N TYR A 27 -6.37 11.01 -11.33
CA TYR A 27 -7.76 10.54 -11.41
C TYR A 27 -8.76 11.64 -11.80
N GLU A 28 -8.64 12.83 -11.18
CA GLU A 28 -9.56 13.95 -11.45
C GLU A 28 -9.49 14.43 -12.90
N HIS A 29 -8.29 14.45 -13.49
CA HIS A 29 -8.08 14.88 -14.88
C HIS A 29 -8.26 13.77 -15.91
N THR A 30 -8.54 12.53 -15.48
CA THR A 30 -8.80 11.40 -16.38
C THR A 30 -10.30 11.22 -16.57
N THR A 31 -10.76 11.18 -17.82
CA THR A 31 -12.14 10.83 -18.17
C THR A 31 -12.22 9.40 -18.72
N ILE A 32 -13.41 8.79 -18.67
CA ILE A 32 -13.68 7.51 -19.36
C ILE A 32 -13.40 7.64 -20.87
N GLN A 33 -13.63 8.83 -21.46
CA GLN A 33 -13.32 9.06 -22.86
C GLN A 33 -11.82 8.97 -23.14
N ASN A 34 -10.97 9.51 -22.27
CA ASN A 34 -9.51 9.38 -22.43
C ASN A 34 -9.06 7.92 -22.40
N ILE A 35 -9.68 7.08 -21.56
CA ILE A 35 -9.39 5.63 -21.53
C ILE A 35 -9.80 4.97 -22.85
N ILE A 36 -10.98 5.29 -23.38
CA ILE A 36 -11.48 4.78 -24.66
C ILE A 36 -10.57 5.18 -25.82
N ASP A 37 -10.19 6.46 -25.88
CA ASP A 37 -9.37 7.02 -26.95
C ASP A 37 -7.98 6.36 -26.99
N GLN A 38 -7.43 5.99 -25.83
CA GLN A 38 -6.13 5.32 -25.73
C GLN A 38 -6.17 3.84 -26.12
N LEU A 39 -7.30 3.17 -25.91
CA LEU A 39 -7.44 1.74 -26.24
C LEU A 39 -7.68 1.52 -27.73
N GLY A 40 -8.42 2.42 -28.38
CA GLY A 40 -8.81 2.30 -29.77
C GLY A 40 -9.84 1.18 -29.99
N GLY A 41 -10.93 1.49 -30.69
CA GLY A 41 -11.92 0.48 -31.10
C GLY A 41 -12.89 0.00 -30.01
N LEU A 42 -12.78 0.48 -28.77
CA LEU A 42 -13.82 0.29 -27.74
C LEU A 42 -14.85 1.41 -27.82
N THR A 43 -16.12 1.06 -27.60
CA THR A 43 -17.19 2.05 -27.46
C THR A 43 -17.39 2.41 -25.99
N LYS A 44 -18.02 3.56 -25.74
CA LYS A 44 -18.45 3.94 -24.39
C LYS A 44 -19.34 2.87 -23.76
N GLY A 45 -20.26 2.28 -24.52
CA GLY A 45 -21.10 1.17 -24.05
C GLY A 45 -20.32 -0.09 -23.66
N ALA A 46 -19.23 -0.40 -24.38
CA ALA A 46 -18.37 -1.53 -24.03
C ALA A 46 -17.66 -1.31 -22.67
N VAL A 47 -17.18 -0.10 -22.39
CA VAL A 47 -16.58 0.22 -21.08
C VAL A 47 -17.62 0.15 -19.96
N TYR A 48 -18.82 0.72 -20.18
CA TYR A 48 -19.89 0.69 -19.19
C TYR A 48 -20.45 -0.72 -18.90
N HIS A 49 -20.28 -1.67 -19.83
CA HIS A 49 -20.57 -3.07 -19.57
C HIS A 49 -19.62 -3.68 -18.51
N HIS A 50 -18.37 -3.22 -18.43
CA HIS A 50 -17.40 -3.72 -17.46
C HIS A 50 -17.39 -2.93 -16.16
N PHE A 51 -17.59 -1.61 -16.23
CA PHE A 51 -17.52 -0.72 -15.08
C PHE A 51 -18.66 0.29 -15.10
N SER A 52 -19.41 0.35 -14.00
CA SER A 52 -20.57 1.23 -13.86
C SER A 52 -20.20 2.72 -13.79
N SER A 53 -18.97 3.05 -13.39
CA SER A 53 -18.51 4.43 -13.23
C SER A 53 -16.97 4.54 -13.31
N LYS A 54 -16.46 5.78 -13.40
CA LYS A 54 -15.02 6.06 -13.28
C LYS A 54 -14.47 5.62 -11.93
N GLU A 55 -15.27 5.77 -10.87
CA GLU A 55 -14.94 5.33 -9.52
C GLU A 55 -14.86 3.79 -9.43
N ALA A 56 -15.75 3.06 -10.11
CA ALA A 56 -15.67 1.61 -10.19
C ALA A 56 -14.37 1.13 -10.87
N ILE A 57 -13.90 1.85 -11.89
CA ILE A 57 -12.59 1.59 -12.51
C ILE A 57 -11.46 1.86 -11.51
N LEU A 58 -11.51 2.99 -10.78
CA LEU A 58 -10.49 3.34 -9.80
C LEU A 58 -10.41 2.31 -8.66
N ASN A 59 -11.55 1.86 -8.12
CA ASN A 59 -11.59 0.82 -7.08
C ASN A 59 -11.00 -0.50 -7.60
N ALA A 60 -11.29 -0.89 -8.85
CA ALA A 60 -10.72 -2.09 -9.46
C ALA A 60 -9.21 -1.96 -9.74
N VAL A 61 -8.74 -0.77 -10.14
CA VAL A 61 -7.30 -0.47 -10.25
C VAL A 61 -6.63 -0.58 -8.89
N ALA A 62 -7.23 -0.04 -7.83
CA ALA A 62 -6.72 -0.12 -6.47
C ALA A 62 -6.60 -1.58 -6.01
N ALA A 63 -7.68 -2.35 -6.14
CA ALA A 63 -7.72 -3.78 -5.83
C ALA A 63 -6.63 -4.56 -6.57
N ARG A 64 -6.46 -4.33 -7.87
CA ARG A 64 -5.43 -4.99 -8.68
C ARG A 64 -4.01 -4.65 -8.21
N ILE A 65 -3.77 -3.39 -7.83
CA ILE A 65 -2.46 -3.00 -7.30
C ILE A 65 -2.24 -3.63 -5.93
N PHE A 66 -3.27 -3.75 -5.10
CA PHE A 66 -3.14 -4.45 -3.82
C PHE A 66 -2.82 -5.93 -4.00
N GLU A 67 -3.54 -6.63 -4.87
CA GLU A 67 -3.30 -8.04 -5.19
C GLU A 67 -1.87 -8.25 -5.74
N ASN A 68 -1.39 -7.34 -6.59
CA ASN A 68 -0.05 -7.40 -7.15
C ASN A 68 1.05 -6.90 -6.19
N ASN A 69 0.71 -6.10 -5.17
CA ASN A 69 1.60 -5.71 -4.06
C ASN A 69 1.69 -6.83 -3.01
N SER A 70 1.70 -8.09 -3.45
CA SER A 70 1.97 -9.25 -2.61
C SER A 70 3.45 -9.24 -2.26
N LEU A 71 3.79 -8.62 -1.12
CA LEU A 71 5.13 -8.60 -0.49
C LEU A 71 6.23 -8.27 -1.52
N SER A 72 6.51 -6.97 -1.74
CA SER A 72 7.54 -6.56 -2.70
C SER A 72 8.79 -7.42 -2.52
N ALA A 73 9.48 -7.79 -3.60
CA ALA A 73 10.65 -8.67 -3.53
C ALA A 73 11.69 -8.21 -2.48
N THR A 74 11.69 -6.91 -2.16
CA THR A 74 12.40 -6.29 -1.05
C THR A 74 12.00 -6.87 0.32
N TRP A 75 10.72 -6.94 0.65
CA TRP A 75 10.22 -7.49 1.91
C TRP A 75 10.57 -8.97 2.08
N GLN A 76 10.43 -9.77 1.01
CA GLN A 76 10.82 -11.18 1.05
C GLN A 76 12.31 -11.34 1.36
N LYS A 77 13.18 -10.52 0.74
CA LYS A 77 14.62 -10.51 1.03
C LYS A 77 14.93 -10.10 2.48
N ILE A 78 14.22 -9.11 3.01
CA ILE A 78 14.41 -8.66 4.40
C ILE A 78 13.99 -9.78 5.38
N ALA A 79 12.83 -10.38 5.16
CA ALA A 79 12.29 -11.43 6.04
C ALA A 79 13.25 -12.63 6.18
N VAL A 80 13.83 -13.08 5.05
CA VAL A 80 14.75 -14.23 5.03
C VAL A 80 16.21 -13.87 5.35
N SER A 81 16.54 -12.60 5.57
CA SER A 81 17.90 -12.18 5.89
C SER A 81 18.40 -12.83 7.19
N THR A 82 19.62 -13.36 7.17
CA THR A 82 20.27 -13.96 8.35
C THR A 82 21.23 -13.00 9.04
N THR A 83 21.46 -11.81 8.48
CA THR A 83 22.39 -10.80 9.01
C THR A 83 21.70 -9.71 9.84
N LEU A 84 20.37 -9.66 9.79
CA LEU A 84 19.55 -8.67 10.48
C LEU A 84 18.82 -9.32 11.66
N THR A 85 18.75 -8.60 12.77
CA THR A 85 17.85 -8.96 13.89
C THR A 85 16.39 -8.72 13.51
N GLY A 86 15.45 -9.30 14.25
CA GLY A 86 14.02 -9.09 14.03
C GLY A 86 13.61 -7.60 14.11
N SER A 87 14.15 -6.85 15.09
CA SER A 87 13.94 -5.39 15.16
C SER A 87 14.44 -4.68 13.90
N GLN A 88 15.66 -4.98 13.44
CA GLN A 88 16.21 -4.38 12.22
C GLN A 88 15.40 -4.74 10.96
N LYS A 89 14.89 -5.97 10.87
CA LYS A 89 14.02 -6.40 9.77
C LYS A 89 12.73 -5.60 9.75
N LEU A 90 12.06 -5.42 10.89
CA LEU A 90 10.85 -4.59 10.98
C LEU A 90 11.14 -3.16 10.53
N THR A 91 12.19 -2.54 11.05
CA THR A 91 12.60 -1.18 10.64
C THR A 91 12.86 -1.09 9.14
N GLN A 92 13.54 -2.09 8.55
CA GLN A 92 13.79 -2.11 7.11
C GLN A 92 12.52 -2.35 6.27
N MET A 93 11.58 -3.16 6.75
CA MET A 93 10.29 -3.34 6.06
C MET A 93 9.50 -2.04 6.05
N LEU A 94 9.46 -1.32 7.18
CA LEU A 94 8.82 -0.01 7.29
C LEU A 94 9.52 1.04 6.41
N LEU A 95 10.85 1.02 6.36
CA LEU A 95 11.61 1.89 5.47
C LEU A 95 11.30 1.58 4.00
N ALA A 96 11.26 0.30 3.62
CA ALA A 96 10.89 -0.11 2.26
C ALA A 96 9.48 0.36 1.89
N ALA A 97 8.53 0.36 2.82
CA ALA A 97 7.20 0.92 2.60
C ALA A 97 7.22 2.42 2.23
N ILE A 98 8.26 3.15 2.63
CA ILE A 98 8.47 4.57 2.31
C ILE A 98 9.25 4.70 0.98
N THR A 99 10.34 3.95 0.82
CA THR A 99 11.34 4.20 -0.23
C THR A 99 11.16 3.35 -1.49
N ASP A 100 10.40 2.26 -1.45
CA ASP A 100 10.21 1.37 -2.60
C ASP A 100 9.42 2.11 -3.71
N PRO A 101 9.94 2.17 -4.96
CA PRO A 101 9.24 2.81 -6.07
C PRO A 101 7.86 2.23 -6.37
N GLN A 102 7.63 0.94 -6.13
CA GLN A 102 6.31 0.32 -6.31
C GLN A 102 5.32 0.87 -5.27
N GLU A 103 5.77 0.99 -4.02
CA GLU A 103 4.97 1.59 -2.94
C GLU A 103 4.71 3.09 -3.19
N ALA A 104 5.66 3.81 -3.78
CA ALA A 104 5.46 5.21 -4.15
C ALA A 104 4.33 5.39 -5.19
N GLN A 105 4.23 4.50 -6.17
CA GLN A 105 3.12 4.51 -7.14
C GLN A 105 1.78 4.22 -6.45
N PHE A 106 1.77 3.25 -5.54
CA PHE A 106 0.60 2.92 -4.74
C PHE A 106 0.13 4.11 -3.90
N ARG A 107 1.04 4.79 -3.16
CA ARG A 107 0.70 6.00 -2.39
C ARG A 107 0.12 7.09 -3.28
N LYS A 108 0.68 7.31 -4.48
CA LYS A 108 0.19 8.34 -5.42
C LYS A 108 -1.27 8.09 -5.84
N LEU A 109 -1.64 6.83 -6.11
CA LEU A 109 -3.02 6.46 -6.42
C LEU A 109 -3.91 6.47 -5.18
N GLY A 110 -3.40 6.00 -4.05
CA GLY A 110 -4.09 5.96 -2.77
C GLY A 110 -4.53 7.34 -2.27
N VAL A 111 -3.73 8.38 -2.50
CA VAL A 111 -4.13 9.77 -2.19
C VAL A 111 -5.39 10.19 -2.95
N GLN A 112 -5.57 9.72 -4.19
CA GLN A 112 -6.76 10.00 -4.99
C GLN A 112 -7.99 9.23 -4.49
N LEU A 113 -7.75 8.14 -3.75
CA LEU A 113 -8.75 7.24 -3.18
C LEU A 113 -9.14 7.58 -1.73
N ARG A 114 -8.55 8.62 -1.12
CA ARG A 114 -8.80 8.98 0.29
C ARG A 114 -10.29 9.13 0.63
N ASN A 115 -11.10 9.55 -0.34
CA ASN A 115 -12.53 9.76 -0.15
C ASN A 115 -13.38 8.50 -0.39
N SER A 116 -12.77 7.34 -0.64
CA SER A 116 -13.47 6.06 -0.80
C SER A 116 -13.52 5.30 0.53
N PRO A 117 -14.70 5.16 1.17
CA PRO A 117 -14.84 4.37 2.39
C PRO A 117 -14.45 2.90 2.19
N GLN A 118 -14.69 2.39 0.98
CA GLN A 118 -14.34 1.02 0.59
C GLN A 118 -12.82 0.81 0.61
N MET A 119 -12.05 1.77 0.08
CA MET A 119 -10.59 1.74 0.14
C MET A 119 -10.06 1.71 1.57
N LEU A 120 -10.59 2.59 2.43
CA LEU A 120 -10.17 2.66 3.83
C LEU A 120 -10.44 1.33 4.55
N ARG A 121 -11.62 0.74 4.31
CA ARG A 121 -11.97 -0.59 4.81
C ARG A 121 -10.96 -1.62 4.33
N ASP A 122 -10.69 -1.67 3.03
CA ASP A 122 -9.83 -2.71 2.46
C ASP A 122 -8.38 -2.58 2.97
N LEU A 123 -7.88 -1.36 3.16
CA LEU A 123 -6.58 -1.10 3.79
C LEU A 123 -6.51 -1.60 5.25
N LEU A 124 -7.57 -1.35 6.03
CA LEU A 124 -7.68 -1.81 7.42
C LEU A 124 -7.67 -3.34 7.48
N TYR A 125 -8.60 -3.98 6.76
CA TYR A 125 -8.72 -5.45 6.74
C TYR A 125 -7.43 -6.09 6.24
N ARG A 126 -6.86 -5.59 5.14
CA ARG A 126 -5.62 -6.15 4.60
C ARG A 126 -4.44 -6.01 5.56
N SER A 127 -4.34 -4.89 6.27
CA SER A 127 -3.25 -4.69 7.23
C SER A 127 -3.29 -5.72 8.36
N VAL A 128 -4.49 -6.08 8.83
CA VAL A 128 -4.70 -6.99 9.97
C VAL A 128 -4.78 -8.46 9.54
N GLU A 129 -5.60 -8.78 8.53
CA GLU A 129 -5.92 -10.16 8.14
C GLU A 129 -4.89 -10.77 7.19
N GLU A 130 -4.10 -9.95 6.49
CA GLU A 130 -3.14 -10.42 5.49
C GLU A 130 -1.70 -10.03 5.85
N ILE A 131 -1.40 -8.73 5.93
CA ILE A 131 -0.03 -8.24 6.07
C ILE A 131 0.57 -8.55 7.44
N ALA A 132 -0.17 -8.33 8.53
CA ALA A 132 0.30 -8.61 9.87
C ALA A 132 0.68 -10.10 10.06
N PRO A 133 -0.19 -11.09 9.79
CA PRO A 133 0.14 -12.50 10.02
C PRO A 133 1.19 -13.04 9.05
N THR A 134 1.22 -12.56 7.79
CA THR A 134 2.11 -13.13 6.76
C THR A 134 3.49 -12.49 6.72
N ALA A 135 3.60 -11.20 7.05
CA ALA A 135 4.84 -10.44 6.87
C ALA A 135 5.45 -9.98 8.21
N PHE A 136 4.64 -9.43 9.12
CA PHE A 136 5.15 -8.82 10.34
C PHE A 136 5.33 -9.83 11.46
N LEU A 137 4.34 -10.69 11.69
CA LEU A 137 4.35 -11.67 12.79
C LEU A 137 5.58 -12.60 12.76
N PRO A 138 5.98 -13.20 11.62
CA PRO A 138 7.18 -14.05 11.59
C PRO A 138 8.46 -13.29 11.96
N VAL A 139 8.53 -12.00 11.62
CA VAL A 139 9.67 -11.14 11.94
C VAL A 139 9.66 -10.72 13.41
N VAL A 140 8.47 -10.45 13.97
CA VAL A 140 8.30 -10.18 15.40
C VAL A 140 8.73 -11.39 16.21
N GLU A 141 8.27 -12.60 15.87
CA GLU A 141 8.66 -13.84 16.53
C GLU A 141 10.17 -14.09 16.45
N ALA A 142 10.78 -13.85 15.28
CA ALA A 142 12.22 -13.93 15.12
C ALA A 142 12.97 -12.93 16.02
N GLY A 143 12.44 -11.70 16.16
CA GLY A 143 13.01 -10.68 17.03
C GLY A 143 12.89 -11.00 18.52
N ILE A 144 11.81 -11.67 18.91
CA ILE A 144 11.68 -12.21 20.28
C ILE A 144 12.72 -13.32 20.50
N ALA A 145 12.87 -14.22 19.53
CA ALA A 145 13.80 -15.34 19.61
C ALA A 145 15.29 -14.91 19.65
N ASP A 146 15.66 -13.85 18.91
CA ASP A 146 17.01 -13.29 18.91
C ASP A 146 17.26 -12.26 20.02
N GLY A 147 16.22 -11.93 20.81
CA GLY A 147 16.28 -11.00 21.93
C GLY A 147 16.25 -9.51 21.55
N SER A 148 16.15 -9.17 20.26
CA SER A 148 16.06 -7.78 19.79
C SER A 148 14.69 -7.13 20.03
N LEU A 149 13.65 -7.93 20.27
CA LEU A 149 12.32 -7.45 20.62
C LEU A 149 11.86 -8.01 21.98
N GLN A 150 11.25 -7.14 22.78
CA GLN A 150 10.68 -7.44 24.10
C GLN A 150 9.16 -7.26 24.03
N VAL A 151 8.47 -8.26 23.47
CA VAL A 151 7.03 -8.21 23.19
C VAL A 151 6.35 -9.44 23.78
N THR A 152 5.29 -9.21 24.58
CA THR A 152 4.52 -10.30 25.22
C THR A 152 3.39 -10.81 24.35
N GLU A 153 2.82 -9.95 23.50
CA GLU A 153 1.67 -10.24 22.63
C GLU A 153 2.06 -10.04 21.15
N PRO A 154 2.75 -11.01 20.52
CA PRO A 154 3.37 -10.82 19.21
C PRO A 154 2.37 -10.55 18.09
N THR A 155 1.20 -11.21 18.11
CA THR A 155 0.14 -11.02 17.11
C THR A 155 -0.42 -9.61 17.15
N ALA A 156 -0.83 -9.14 18.33
CA ALA A 156 -1.36 -7.79 18.49
C ALA A 156 -0.31 -6.71 18.14
N PHE A 157 0.95 -6.94 18.51
CA PHE A 157 2.04 -6.03 18.14
C PHE A 157 2.23 -5.95 16.62
N ALA A 158 2.23 -7.09 15.91
CA ALA A 158 2.35 -7.13 14.46
C ALA A 158 1.21 -6.36 13.76
N GLU A 159 -0.03 -6.53 14.22
CA GLU A 159 -1.21 -5.80 13.71
C GLU A 159 -1.07 -4.29 13.92
N VAL A 160 -0.70 -3.87 15.13
CA VAL A 160 -0.52 -2.46 15.46
C VAL A 160 0.60 -1.83 14.62
N VAL A 161 1.74 -2.50 14.47
CA VAL A 161 2.84 -1.99 13.64
C VAL A 161 2.40 -1.85 12.17
N ALA A 162 1.68 -2.84 11.62
CA ALA A 162 1.17 -2.78 10.25
C ALA A 162 0.18 -1.60 10.06
N LEU A 163 -0.73 -1.38 11.01
CA LEU A 163 -1.70 -0.27 10.97
C LEU A 163 -1.02 1.09 11.10
N LEU A 164 -0.05 1.24 12.01
CA LEU A 164 0.66 2.49 12.21
C LEU A 164 1.46 2.89 10.96
N ALA A 165 2.06 1.91 10.29
CA ALA A 165 2.79 2.11 9.04
C ALA A 165 1.85 2.48 7.87
N ASN A 166 0.83 1.64 7.62
CA ASN A 166 0.00 1.74 6.43
C ASN A 166 -1.06 2.85 6.49
N LEU A 167 -1.51 3.22 7.70
CA LEU A 167 -2.61 4.17 7.88
C LEU A 167 -2.17 5.44 8.59
N TRP A 168 -1.50 5.32 9.74
CA TRP A 168 -1.31 6.48 10.61
C TRP A 168 -0.17 7.39 10.18
N LEU A 169 0.99 6.81 9.82
CA LEU A 169 2.13 7.55 9.31
C LEU A 169 2.00 7.87 7.82
N SER A 170 1.27 7.01 7.09
CA SER A 170 1.03 7.13 5.65
C SER A 170 0.19 8.36 5.29
N PRO A 171 0.54 9.10 4.22
CA PRO A 171 -0.23 10.24 3.71
C PRO A 171 -1.56 9.82 3.06
N LEU A 172 -1.77 8.51 2.88
CA LEU A 172 -2.87 7.95 2.12
C LEU A 172 -4.22 8.29 2.78
N VAL A 173 -4.28 8.16 4.11
CA VAL A 173 -5.48 8.50 4.90
C VAL A 173 -5.39 9.92 5.47
N PHE A 174 -4.26 10.32 6.04
CA PHE A 174 -4.09 11.61 6.71
C PHE A 174 -3.11 12.51 5.93
N ALA A 175 -3.59 13.64 5.38
CA ALA A 175 -2.74 14.67 4.75
C ALA A 175 -2.01 15.53 5.78
N ASP A 176 -1.17 14.91 6.60
CA ASP A 176 -0.37 15.64 7.56
C ASP A 176 0.81 16.34 6.85
N GLY A 177 1.08 17.58 7.25
CA GLY A 177 2.29 18.28 6.83
C GLY A 177 3.56 17.64 7.40
N PRO A 178 4.75 17.95 6.82
CA PRO A 178 6.03 17.36 7.21
C PRO A 178 6.30 17.38 8.71
N GLU A 179 6.05 18.52 9.38
CA GLU A 179 6.28 18.66 10.82
C GLU A 179 5.39 17.75 11.67
N LYS A 180 4.11 17.60 11.31
CA LYS A 180 3.20 16.72 12.03
C LYS A 180 3.56 15.25 11.82
N ARG A 181 4.08 14.87 10.65
CA ARG A 181 4.61 13.52 10.41
C ARG A 181 5.87 13.23 11.22
N LYS A 182 6.79 14.19 11.36
CA LYS A 182 7.95 14.07 12.24
C LYS A 182 7.53 13.86 13.69
N GLN A 183 6.53 14.61 14.16
CA GLN A 183 5.95 14.44 15.51
C GLN A 183 5.34 13.05 15.70
N LYS A 184 4.59 12.55 14.71
CA LYS A 184 4.05 11.18 14.73
C LYS A 184 5.16 10.14 14.84
N LEU A 185 6.20 10.23 14.01
CA LEU A 185 7.33 9.29 14.09
C LEU A 185 8.03 9.36 15.45
N ALA A 186 8.29 10.57 15.97
CA ALA A 186 8.90 10.73 17.29
C ALA A 186 8.07 10.07 18.40
N PHE A 187 6.74 10.22 18.34
CA PHE A 187 5.84 9.54 19.26
C PHE A 187 5.88 8.01 19.10
N LEU A 188 5.95 7.49 17.86
CA LEU A 188 6.13 6.04 17.64
C LEU A 188 7.45 5.53 18.22
N CYS A 189 8.54 6.28 18.07
CA CYS A 189 9.82 5.90 18.69
C CYS A 189 9.67 5.76 20.21
N THR A 190 9.01 6.70 20.88
CA THR A 190 8.74 6.61 22.33
C THR A 190 7.84 5.42 22.68
N LEU A 191 6.80 5.15 21.89
CA LEU A 191 5.89 4.02 22.12
C LEU A 191 6.60 2.67 21.94
N CYS A 192 7.54 2.59 20.99
CA CYS A 192 8.26 1.39 20.64
C CYS A 192 9.52 1.14 21.48
N GLU A 193 10.04 2.14 22.19
CA GLU A 193 11.26 2.04 23.01
C GLU A 193 11.26 0.82 23.96
N PRO A 194 10.19 0.53 24.73
CA PRO A 194 10.16 -0.63 25.63
C PRO A 194 10.16 -1.97 24.89
N THR A 195 9.76 -1.97 23.61
CA THR A 195 9.63 -3.18 22.78
C THR A 195 10.92 -3.54 22.06
N GLY A 196 11.91 -2.65 22.04
CA GLY A 196 13.16 -2.85 21.28
C GLY A 196 13.07 -2.55 19.78
N LEU A 197 11.90 -2.13 19.27
CA LEU A 197 11.74 -1.69 17.88
C LEU A 197 12.29 -0.27 17.68
N ASP A 198 13.36 -0.13 16.88
CA ASP A 198 13.98 1.16 16.57
C ASP A 198 13.43 1.75 15.27
N LEU A 199 12.69 2.86 15.37
CA LEU A 199 12.10 3.57 14.24
C LEU A 199 12.86 4.85 13.84
N ALA A 200 13.90 5.23 14.58
CA ALA A 200 14.69 6.42 14.26
C ALA A 200 15.26 6.43 12.81
N PRO A 201 15.66 5.27 12.22
CA PRO A 201 16.16 5.24 10.85
C PRO A 201 15.16 5.69 9.77
N LEU A 202 13.86 5.77 10.06
CA LEU A 202 12.86 6.27 9.11
C LEU A 202 12.91 7.81 8.95
N GLN A 203 13.45 8.53 9.94
CA GLN A 203 13.35 9.99 10.00
C GLN A 203 13.88 10.74 8.77
N PRO A 204 15.03 10.35 8.15
CA PRO A 204 15.54 11.02 6.94
C PRO A 204 14.64 10.84 5.71
N TYR A 205 13.72 9.88 5.74
CA TYR A 205 12.89 9.49 4.60
C TYR A 205 11.46 10.00 4.69
N LEU A 206 11.08 10.66 5.80
CA LEU A 206 9.72 11.15 6.01
C LEU A 206 9.26 12.18 4.97
N ASP A 207 10.19 12.90 4.34
CA ASP A 207 9.86 13.86 3.28
C ASP A 207 9.51 13.19 1.94
N GLN A 208 9.73 11.88 1.81
CA GLN A 208 9.31 11.06 0.64
C GLN A 208 7.88 10.52 0.77
N LEU A 209 7.28 10.66 1.96
CA LEU A 209 5.86 10.46 2.17
C LEU A 209 5.08 11.69 1.68
#